data_AF-A0AAT9S1Z2-F1
#
_entry.id   AF-A0AAT9S1Z2-F1
#
_cell.length_a   1.000
_cell.length_b   1.000
_cell.length_c   1.000
_cell.angle_alpha   90.00
_cell.angle_beta   90.00
_cell.angle_gamma   90.00
#
_symmetry.space_group_name_H-M   'P 1'
#
loop_
_entity.id
_entity.type
_entity.pdbx_description
1 polymer ?
#
loop_
_entity_poly.entity_id
_entity_poly.type
_entity_poly.pdbx_seq_one_letter_code
_entity_poly.pdbx_strand_id
1 'polypeptide(L)'
;MVWTPELTGQFLDSVKDDWLYELWHTFIFVGPRRGEMAALPWTEVSTDALWMRISQQIVEVAYQLYGEAPKADSIRTVTLSLESGDNLVRFRAKQERKRREWGDAYVETGRVWTLENGEALHPDWISRRFARLVELSGLPPVRLHDLRHLAATLSLLAGNDIKVVQEKLGHSSRQITSDTYTSALPEMMRAEAESVMAVVPRDVPFNVGTPLVVPETVWQDCLAVLFAHGARQSGDTWAVGAQTRPDSDLLGMVTLAGRGQDDAANAAVRWIRDHCAANDLELVRVENFNNHYPDEQRSDFSLTRFTVGRSYVPGPDAWELPKGLPPGAVRAARRSRSSGQKAA
;
A
#
# COMPACT_ATOMS: atom_id res chain seq x y z
N MET A 1 2.15 -14.81 12.73
CA MET A 1 1.24 -14.93 11.57
C MET A 1 0.60 -13.57 11.40
N VAL A 2 0.59 -13.01 10.20
CA VAL A 2 -0.08 -11.74 9.89
C VAL A 2 -1.25 -12.03 8.95
N TRP A 3 -2.30 -11.22 9.02
CA TRP A 3 -3.39 -11.30 8.06
C TRP A 3 -2.92 -10.87 6.66
N THR A 4 -3.56 -11.42 5.63
CA THR A 4 -3.44 -10.89 4.27
C THR A 4 -4.21 -9.56 4.15
N PRO A 5 -4.01 -8.76 3.08
CA PRO A 5 -4.82 -7.57 2.83
C PRO A 5 -6.33 -7.87 2.83
N GLU A 6 -6.75 -9.00 2.27
CA GLU A 6 -8.15 -9.42 2.19
C GLU A 6 -8.72 -9.70 3.58
N LEU A 7 -8.01 -10.48 4.41
CA LEU A 7 -8.41 -10.76 5.80
C LEU A 7 -8.41 -9.48 6.64
N THR A 8 -7.51 -8.54 6.36
CA THR A 8 -7.47 -7.23 7.02
C THR A 8 -8.72 -6.41 6.70
N GLY A 9 -9.13 -6.38 5.43
CA GLY A 9 -10.38 -5.75 5.01
C GLY A 9 -11.61 -6.39 5.67
N GLN A 10 -11.69 -7.72 5.68
CA GLN A 10 -12.77 -8.45 6.35
C GLN A 10 -12.85 -8.13 7.85
N PHE A 11 -11.71 -8.01 8.52
CA PHE A 11 -11.69 -7.62 9.93
C PHE A 11 -12.25 -6.21 10.12
N LEU A 12 -11.80 -5.23 9.33
CA LEU A 12 -12.29 -3.84 9.41
C LEU A 12 -13.81 -3.76 9.17
N ASP A 13 -14.32 -4.50 8.19
CA ASP A 13 -15.77 -4.59 7.93
C ASP A 13 -16.53 -5.18 9.13
N SER A 14 -15.97 -6.20 9.79
CA SER A 14 -16.59 -6.85 10.95
C SER A 14 -16.66 -5.96 12.19
N VAL A 15 -15.77 -4.97 12.32
CA VAL A 15 -15.68 -4.07 13.48
C VAL A 15 -16.10 -2.63 13.16
N LYS A 16 -16.71 -2.37 12.00
CA LYS A 16 -17.10 -1.02 11.54
C LYS A 16 -18.01 -0.26 12.51
N ASP A 17 -18.82 -0.99 13.28
CA ASP A 17 -19.75 -0.44 14.26
C ASP A 17 -19.17 -0.44 15.69
N ASP A 18 -17.93 -0.89 15.87
CA ASP A 18 -17.24 -0.87 17.15
C ASP A 18 -16.98 0.58 17.60
N TRP A 19 -17.20 0.85 18.89
CA TRP A 19 -16.89 2.16 19.48
C TRP A 19 -15.46 2.62 19.14
N LEU A 20 -14.50 1.69 19.12
CA LEU A 20 -13.08 1.91 18.90
C LEU A 20 -12.61 1.51 17.49
N TYR A 21 -13.49 1.49 16.48
CA TYR A 21 -13.11 1.21 15.08
C TYR A 21 -11.82 1.93 14.65
N GLU A 22 -11.73 3.23 14.93
CA GLU A 22 -10.61 4.07 14.51
C GLU A 22 -9.31 3.72 15.24
N LEU A 23 -9.39 3.21 16.48
CA LEU A 23 -8.22 2.69 17.20
C LEU A 23 -7.66 1.45 16.47
N TRP A 24 -8.54 0.54 16.04
CA TRP A 24 -8.13 -0.67 15.30
C TRP A 24 -7.53 -0.32 13.95
N HIS A 25 -8.12 0.64 13.24
CA HIS A 25 -7.56 1.20 12.02
C HIS A 25 -6.16 1.79 12.27
N THR A 26 -5.96 2.59 13.33
CA THR A 26 -4.64 3.11 13.68
C THR A 26 -3.65 1.98 14.00
N PHE A 27 -4.05 0.93 14.71
CA PHE A 27 -3.17 -0.23 14.92
C PHE A 27 -2.72 -0.88 13.61
N ILE A 28 -3.63 -1.09 12.67
CA ILE A 28 -3.37 -1.76 11.38
C ILE A 28 -2.48 -0.93 10.46
N PHE A 29 -2.74 0.37 10.32
CA PHE A 29 -2.05 1.19 9.31
C PHE A 29 -0.87 1.98 9.86
N VAL A 30 -0.80 2.20 11.17
CA VAL A 30 0.29 2.95 11.82
C VAL A 30 1.25 2.03 12.59
N GLY A 31 0.77 0.89 13.12
CA GLY A 31 1.59 -0.06 13.88
C GLY A 31 2.15 0.43 15.23
N PRO A 32 1.43 1.23 16.03
CA PRO A 32 1.88 1.62 17.38
C PRO A 32 1.95 0.43 18.35
N ARG A 33 2.66 0.61 19.46
CA ARG A 33 2.58 -0.29 20.62
C ARG A 33 1.32 0.00 21.42
N ARG A 34 0.79 -1.01 22.11
CA ARG A 34 -0.44 -0.88 22.91
C ARG A 34 -0.40 0.27 23.94
N GLY A 35 0.74 0.41 24.64
CA GLY A 35 0.92 1.42 25.68
C GLY A 35 1.02 2.84 25.12
N GLU A 36 1.54 2.98 23.89
CA GLU A 36 1.60 4.26 23.17
C GLU A 36 0.19 4.76 22.86
N MET A 37 -0.72 3.88 22.44
CA MET A 37 -2.12 4.27 22.20
C MET A 37 -2.87 4.56 23.49
N ALA A 38 -2.66 3.79 24.56
CA ALA A 38 -3.24 4.14 25.86
C ALA A 38 -2.77 5.51 26.38
N ALA A 39 -1.57 5.95 26.00
CA ALA A 39 -0.99 7.22 26.41
C ALA A 39 -1.27 8.40 25.46
N LEU A 40 -1.68 8.19 24.20
CA LEU A 40 -1.69 9.27 23.22
C LEU A 40 -2.65 10.42 23.63
N PRO A 41 -2.17 11.65 23.86
CA PRO A 41 -3.03 12.80 24.16
C PRO A 41 -3.45 13.53 22.89
N TRP A 42 -4.61 14.21 22.92
CA TRP A 42 -5.06 15.04 21.79
C TRP A 42 -4.10 16.18 21.44
N THR A 43 -3.29 16.65 22.39
CA THR A 43 -2.28 17.69 22.18
C THR A 43 -1.10 17.23 21.31
N GLU A 44 -0.95 15.93 21.07
CA GLU A 44 0.08 15.35 20.21
C GLU A 44 -0.47 14.82 18.89
N VAL A 45 -1.65 15.29 18.49
CA VAL A 45 -2.29 14.91 17.23
C VAL A 45 -2.70 16.17 16.48
N SER A 46 -2.29 16.25 15.21
CA SER A 46 -2.82 17.23 14.26
C SER A 46 -3.54 16.51 13.13
N THR A 47 -4.84 16.72 13.03
CA THR A 47 -5.65 16.22 11.91
C THR A 47 -5.54 17.11 10.67
N ASP A 48 -5.15 18.38 10.84
CA ASP A 48 -4.98 19.32 9.72
C ASP A 48 -3.61 19.15 9.05
N ALA A 49 -2.55 19.02 9.86
CA ALA A 49 -1.20 18.75 9.37
C ALA A 49 -0.89 17.25 9.27
N LEU A 50 -1.89 16.39 9.54
CA LEU A 50 -1.84 14.94 9.39
C LEU A 50 -0.61 14.29 10.04
N TRP A 51 -0.42 14.53 11.33
CA TRP A 51 0.63 13.86 12.09
C TRP A 51 0.17 13.53 13.51
N MET A 52 0.80 12.51 14.09
CA MET A 52 0.73 12.25 15.53
C MET A 52 2.11 12.00 16.10
N ARG A 53 2.38 12.51 17.30
CA ARG A 53 3.64 12.29 18.02
C ARG A 53 3.45 11.21 19.06
N ILE A 54 4.36 10.25 19.07
CA ILE A 54 4.42 9.18 20.06
C ILE A 54 5.59 9.53 20.99
N SER A 55 5.26 10.12 22.13
CA SER A 55 6.24 10.58 23.13
C SER A 55 6.08 9.95 24.51
N GLN A 56 5.02 9.16 24.71
CA GLN A 56 4.64 8.53 25.98
C GLN A 56 4.12 7.12 25.75
N GLN A 57 4.25 6.25 26.74
CA GLN A 57 3.56 4.97 26.81
C GLN A 57 3.07 4.70 28.23
N ILE A 58 1.93 4.01 28.34
CA ILE A 58 1.49 3.43 29.60
C ILE A 58 2.04 2.00 29.70
N VAL A 59 2.79 1.73 30.77
CA VAL A 59 3.27 0.40 31.14
C VAL A 59 2.61 -0.06 32.43
N GLU A 60 2.42 -1.37 32.57
CA GLU A 60 1.91 -1.97 33.80
C GLU A 60 3.05 -2.70 34.51
N VAL A 61 3.28 -2.34 35.78
CA VAL A 61 4.25 -3.00 36.65
C VAL A 61 3.55 -3.31 37.96
N ALA A 62 3.52 -4.58 38.35
CA ALA A 62 2.87 -5.04 39.59
C ALA A 62 1.43 -4.51 39.80
N TYR A 63 0.60 -4.56 38.75
CA TYR A 63 -0.80 -4.07 38.73
C TYR A 63 -0.97 -2.55 38.90
N GLN A 64 0.11 -1.78 38.75
CA GLN A 64 0.06 -0.31 38.71
C GLN A 64 0.42 0.22 37.33
N LEU A 65 -0.35 1.20 36.85
CA LEU A 65 -0.10 1.88 35.59
C LEU A 65 0.87 3.03 35.78
N TYR A 66 1.96 3.03 35.02
CA TYR A 66 2.93 4.11 34.97
C TYR A 66 2.94 4.74 33.59
N GLY A 67 2.88 6.08 33.56
CA GLY A 67 3.19 6.85 32.37
C GLY A 67 4.70 7.02 32.27
N GLU A 68 5.31 6.38 31.28
CA GLU A 68 6.74 6.50 31.04
C GLU A 68 6.97 7.18 29.69
N ALA A 69 7.96 8.07 29.65
CA ALA A 69 8.54 8.46 28.38
C ALA A 69 9.17 7.20 27.74
N PRO A 70 8.97 6.93 26.43
CA PRO A 70 9.77 5.96 25.72
C PRO A 70 11.24 6.35 25.86
N LYS A 71 12.11 5.37 25.65
CA LYS A 71 13.53 5.64 25.46
C LYS A 71 13.69 6.76 24.43
N ALA A 72 14.67 7.64 24.61
CA ALA A 72 14.84 8.84 23.77
C ALA A 72 14.93 8.50 22.26
N ASP A 73 15.43 7.31 21.92
CA ASP A 73 15.51 6.75 20.58
C ASP A 73 14.18 6.19 20.01
N SER A 74 13.12 6.18 20.82
CA SER A 74 11.81 5.59 20.51
C SER A 74 10.70 6.65 20.35
N ILE A 75 11.00 7.91 20.70
CA ILE A 75 10.12 9.06 20.44
C ILE A 75 10.10 9.32 18.93
N ARG A 76 8.92 9.44 18.36
CA ARG A 76 8.76 9.62 16.91
C ARG A 76 7.50 10.37 16.55
N THR A 77 7.54 11.06 15.42
CA THR A 77 6.36 11.63 14.77
C THR A 77 6.00 10.76 13.59
N VAL A 78 4.73 10.38 13.48
CA VAL A 78 4.21 9.60 12.38
C VAL A 78 3.27 10.45 11.55
N THR A 79 3.55 10.54 10.26
CA THR A 79 2.64 11.15 9.28
C THR A 79 1.45 10.23 9.03
N LEU A 80 0.28 10.83 8.93
CA LEU A 80 -1.01 10.15 8.75
C LEU A 80 -1.44 10.26 7.29
N SER A 81 -2.14 9.23 6.80
CA SER A 81 -2.92 9.37 5.56
C SER A 81 -4.12 10.29 5.79
N LEU A 82 -4.69 10.83 4.72
CA LEU A 82 -5.95 11.60 4.77
C LEU A 82 -7.05 10.81 5.49
N GLU A 83 -7.23 9.53 5.14
CA GLU A 83 -8.19 8.65 5.79
C GLU A 83 -7.91 8.46 7.29
N SER A 84 -6.65 8.31 7.70
CA SER A 84 -6.29 8.21 9.11
C SER A 84 -6.60 9.51 9.86
N GLY A 85 -6.39 10.66 9.23
CA GLY A 85 -6.79 11.98 9.74
C GLY A 85 -8.31 12.07 9.90
N ASP A 86 -9.07 11.71 8.88
CA ASP A 86 -10.53 11.71 8.89
C ASP A 86 -11.08 10.78 10.00
N ASN A 87 -10.46 9.62 10.20
CA ASN A 87 -10.81 8.71 11.29
C ASN A 87 -10.66 9.39 12.65
N LEU A 88 -9.55 10.08 12.90
CA LEU A 88 -9.34 10.81 14.15
C LEU A 88 -10.36 11.95 14.32
N VAL A 89 -10.69 12.68 13.26
CA VAL A 89 -11.76 13.71 13.29
C VAL A 89 -13.11 13.08 13.67
N ARG A 90 -13.46 11.94 13.05
CA ARG A 90 -14.69 11.21 13.39
C ARG A 90 -14.69 10.73 14.83
N PHE A 91 -13.59 10.18 15.32
CA PHE A 91 -13.48 9.74 16.70
C PHE A 91 -13.62 10.90 17.71
N ARG A 92 -12.99 12.04 17.43
CA ARG A 92 -13.15 13.25 18.25
C ARG A 92 -14.61 13.71 18.32
N ALA A 93 -15.31 13.68 17.19
CA ALA A 93 -16.73 14.01 17.15
C ALA A 93 -17.60 12.98 17.92
N LYS A 94 -17.24 11.68 17.86
CA LYS A 94 -17.89 10.65 18.67
C LYS A 94 -17.69 10.89 20.17
N GLN A 95 -16.47 11.17 20.61
CA GLN A 95 -16.16 11.51 22.00
C GLN A 95 -16.93 12.74 22.46
N GLU A 96 -16.98 13.82 21.66
CA GLU A 96 -17.69 15.04 22.03
C GLU A 96 -19.20 14.81 22.17
N ARG A 97 -19.80 13.96 21.33
CA ARG A 97 -21.19 13.54 21.51
C ARG A 97 -21.37 12.79 22.83
N LYS A 98 -20.49 11.83 23.13
CA LYS A 98 -20.55 11.09 24.39
C LYS A 98 -20.31 11.96 25.62
N ARG A 99 -19.38 12.91 25.56
CA ARG A 99 -19.17 13.92 26.60
C ARG A 99 -20.48 14.63 26.96
N ARG A 100 -21.26 15.04 25.95
CA ARG A 100 -22.57 15.69 26.16
C ARG A 100 -23.61 14.73 26.72
N GLU A 101 -23.62 13.47 26.27
CA GLU A 101 -24.53 12.43 26.79
C GLU A 101 -24.27 12.12 28.28
N TRP A 102 -23.00 12.03 28.67
CA TRP A 102 -22.60 11.70 30.05
C TRP A 102 -22.60 12.92 31.00
N GLY A 103 -22.47 14.14 30.46
CA GLY A 103 -22.49 15.37 31.24
C GLY A 103 -21.40 15.37 32.32
N ASP A 104 -21.79 15.67 33.56
CA ASP A 104 -20.86 15.75 34.71
C ASP A 104 -20.19 14.42 35.06
N ALA A 105 -20.73 13.29 34.58
CA ALA A 105 -20.13 11.97 34.78
C ALA A 105 -19.01 11.64 33.78
N TYR A 106 -18.78 12.51 32.77
CA TYR A 106 -17.73 12.31 31.79
C TYR A 106 -16.35 12.60 32.38
N VAL A 107 -15.38 11.69 32.16
CA VAL A 107 -14.02 11.83 32.70
C VAL A 107 -13.11 12.53 31.70
N GLU A 108 -12.58 13.68 32.10
CA GLU A 108 -11.71 14.53 31.28
C GLU A 108 -10.25 14.09 31.29
N THR A 109 -9.93 13.04 30.52
CA THR A 109 -8.57 12.49 30.48
C THR A 109 -7.65 13.17 29.48
N GLY A 110 -8.20 13.88 28.50
CA GLY A 110 -7.42 14.48 27.39
C GLY A 110 -6.76 13.45 26.45
N ARG A 111 -7.01 12.15 26.64
CA ARG A 111 -6.49 11.08 25.78
C ARG A 111 -7.29 10.98 24.49
N VAL A 112 -6.62 10.60 23.41
CA VAL A 112 -7.26 10.35 22.13
C VAL A 112 -8.21 9.17 22.26
N TRP A 113 -7.77 8.07 22.88
CA TRP A 113 -8.56 6.85 22.97
C TRP A 113 -9.11 6.65 24.38
N THR A 114 -10.44 6.61 24.50
CA THR A 114 -11.16 6.47 25.77
C THR A 114 -12.33 5.49 25.64
N LEU A 115 -12.82 5.02 26.78
CA LEU A 115 -14.16 4.46 26.88
C LEU A 115 -15.21 5.55 26.57
N GLU A 116 -16.47 5.14 26.38
CA GLU A 116 -17.58 6.05 26.07
C GLU A 116 -17.78 7.14 27.14
N ASN A 117 -17.46 6.85 28.39
CA ASN A 117 -17.55 7.80 29.52
C ASN A 117 -16.31 8.69 29.67
N GLY A 118 -15.33 8.63 28.76
CA GLY A 118 -14.10 9.43 28.80
C GLY A 118 -12.95 8.82 29.60
N GLU A 119 -13.18 7.72 30.32
CA GLU A 119 -12.13 7.02 31.05
C GLU A 119 -11.03 6.50 30.12
N ALA A 120 -9.79 6.59 30.59
CA ALA A 120 -8.63 6.16 29.83
C ALA A 120 -8.62 4.62 29.65
N LEU A 121 -8.19 4.17 28.49
CA LEU A 121 -8.08 2.74 28.21
C LEU A 121 -6.89 2.13 28.96
N HIS A 122 -7.15 1.04 29.68
CA HIS A 122 -6.08 0.20 30.23
C HIS A 122 -5.41 -0.60 29.10
N PRO A 123 -4.06 -0.66 29.00
CA PRO A 123 -3.37 -1.38 27.92
C PRO A 123 -3.81 -2.84 27.73
N ASP A 124 -3.97 -3.58 28.83
CA ASP A 124 -4.46 -4.95 28.79
C ASP A 124 -5.93 -5.08 28.39
N TRP A 125 -6.77 -4.08 28.68
CA TRP A 125 -8.14 -4.06 28.19
C TRP A 125 -8.17 -3.95 26.66
N ILE A 126 -7.30 -3.12 26.06
CA ILE A 126 -7.18 -2.99 24.61
C ILE A 126 -6.85 -4.35 23.98
N SER A 127 -5.88 -5.07 24.57
CA SER A 127 -5.45 -6.38 24.09
C SER A 127 -6.56 -7.43 24.19
N ARG A 128 -7.29 -7.46 25.30
CA ARG A 128 -8.43 -8.37 25.51
C ARG A 128 -9.61 -8.05 24.60
N ARG A 129 -9.94 -6.78 24.41
CA ARG A 129 -11.02 -6.38 23.49
C ARG A 129 -10.70 -6.78 22.06
N PHE A 130 -9.46 -6.52 21.60
CA PHE A 130 -9.04 -6.95 20.27
C PHE A 130 -9.15 -8.47 20.10
N ALA A 131 -8.62 -9.25 21.05
CA ALA A 131 -8.71 -10.71 21.00
C ALA A 131 -10.18 -11.20 20.91
N ARG A 132 -11.09 -10.55 21.64
CA ARG A 132 -12.53 -10.86 21.56
C ARG A 132 -13.13 -10.51 20.19
N LEU A 133 -12.74 -9.39 19.59
CA LEU A 133 -13.22 -9.00 18.26
C LEU A 133 -12.72 -9.98 17.18
N VAL A 134 -11.48 -10.46 17.28
CA VAL A 134 -10.94 -11.51 16.39
C VAL A 134 -11.71 -12.83 16.54
N GLU A 135 -12.03 -13.22 17.77
CA GLU A 135 -12.84 -14.42 18.01
C GLU A 135 -14.24 -14.28 17.39
N LEU A 136 -14.87 -13.11 17.55
CA LEU A 136 -16.21 -12.84 17.02
C LEU A 136 -16.26 -12.71 15.50
N SER A 137 -15.16 -12.31 14.84
CA SER A 137 -15.10 -12.20 13.38
C SER A 137 -14.95 -13.56 12.68
N GLY A 138 -14.59 -14.62 13.42
CA GLY A 138 -14.34 -15.95 12.85
C GLY A 138 -13.07 -16.03 12.01
N LEU A 139 -12.24 -14.98 12.00
CA LEU A 139 -10.99 -14.93 11.24
C LEU A 139 -9.87 -15.72 11.95
N PRO A 140 -8.79 -16.08 11.23
CA PRO A 140 -7.63 -16.73 11.83
C PRO A 140 -7.08 -15.91 13.01
N PRO A 141 -6.67 -16.57 14.11
CA PRO A 141 -6.26 -15.89 15.33
C PRO A 141 -4.98 -15.07 15.12
N VAL A 142 -5.03 -13.81 15.54
CA VAL A 142 -3.92 -12.85 15.48
C VAL A 142 -3.90 -12.06 16.79
N ARG A 143 -2.71 -11.75 17.31
CA ARG A 143 -2.55 -10.94 18.54
C ARG A 143 -2.50 -9.45 18.19
N LEU A 144 -2.83 -8.58 19.16
CA LEU A 144 -2.72 -7.13 18.96
C LEU A 144 -1.31 -6.70 18.51
N HIS A 145 -0.27 -7.34 19.07
CA HIS A 145 1.12 -7.05 18.69
C HIS A 145 1.42 -7.42 17.22
N ASP A 146 0.75 -8.45 16.69
CA ASP A 146 0.94 -8.87 15.31
C ASP A 146 0.42 -7.82 14.32
N LEU A 147 -0.49 -6.92 14.73
CA LEU A 147 -0.93 -5.79 13.88
C LEU A 147 0.20 -4.82 13.57
N ARG A 148 1.21 -4.73 14.44
CA ARG A 148 2.41 -3.94 14.14
C ARG A 148 3.26 -4.59 13.05
N HIS A 149 3.33 -5.92 13.04
CA HIS A 149 3.97 -6.65 11.94
C HIS A 149 3.13 -6.53 10.66
N LEU A 150 1.80 -6.59 10.77
CA LEU A 150 0.90 -6.34 9.64
C LEU A 150 1.10 -4.93 9.06
N ALA A 151 1.21 -3.90 9.88
CA ALA A 151 1.48 -2.53 9.43
C ALA A 151 2.79 -2.45 8.62
N ALA A 152 3.83 -3.17 9.06
CA ALA A 152 5.07 -3.28 8.31
C ALA A 152 4.87 -3.99 6.97
N THR A 153 4.19 -5.14 6.99
CA THR A 153 3.90 -5.96 5.79
C THR A 153 3.08 -5.18 4.77
N LEU A 154 2.02 -4.49 5.18
CA LEU A 154 1.20 -3.65 4.29
C LEU A 154 2.01 -2.49 3.70
N SER A 155 2.88 -1.87 4.50
CA SER A 155 3.74 -0.78 4.01
C SER A 155 4.75 -1.27 2.97
N LEU A 156 5.34 -2.45 3.16
CA LEU A 156 6.24 -3.08 2.20
C LEU A 156 5.49 -3.52 0.94
N LEU A 157 4.28 -4.09 1.08
CA LEU A 157 3.39 -4.44 -0.04
C LEU A 157 3.04 -3.24 -0.92
N ALA A 158 2.91 -2.07 -0.31
CA ALA A 158 2.73 -0.81 -1.03
C ALA A 158 4.03 -0.26 -1.67
N GLY A 159 5.14 -1.00 -1.62
CA GLY A 159 6.42 -0.63 -2.25
C GLY A 159 7.28 0.36 -1.46
N ASN A 160 7.00 0.59 -0.17
CA ASN A 160 7.80 1.51 0.63
C ASN A 160 9.15 0.92 1.02
N ASP A 161 10.17 1.77 1.07
CA ASP A 161 11.52 1.39 1.51
C ASP A 161 11.53 0.90 2.97
N ILE A 162 12.30 -0.17 3.23
CA ILE A 162 12.36 -0.81 4.54
C ILE A 162 12.84 0.15 5.65
N LYS A 163 13.71 1.12 5.35
CA LYS A 163 14.17 2.11 6.33
C LYS A 163 13.04 3.06 6.73
N VAL A 164 12.21 3.48 5.77
CA VAL A 164 11.02 4.29 6.04
C VAL A 164 10.05 3.53 6.96
N VAL A 165 9.85 2.23 6.72
CA VAL A 165 9.03 1.38 7.59
C VAL A 165 9.63 1.27 8.99
N GLN A 166 10.95 1.07 9.10
CA GLN A 166 11.65 0.97 10.38
C GLN A 166 11.59 2.25 11.21
N GLU A 167 11.75 3.40 10.56
CA GLU A 167 11.67 4.72 11.20
C GLU A 167 10.26 5.00 11.72
N LYS A 168 9.23 4.76 10.89
CA LYS A 168 7.80 4.88 11.28
C LYS A 168 7.47 4.03 12.51
N LEU A 169 8.00 2.81 12.59
CA LEU A 169 7.75 1.91 13.71
C LEU A 169 8.62 2.25 14.94
N GLY A 170 9.75 2.93 14.78
CA GLY A 170 10.69 3.27 15.86
C GLY A 170 11.61 2.11 16.21
N HIS A 171 12.78 2.07 15.54
CA HIS A 171 14.08 1.36 15.71
C HIS A 171 14.15 -0.06 16.36
N SER A 172 13.03 -0.68 16.69
CA SER A 172 12.91 -1.98 17.38
C SER A 172 12.50 -3.12 16.46
N SER A 173 12.43 -2.87 15.16
CA SER A 173 12.12 -3.88 14.14
C SER A 173 13.30 -4.84 13.87
N ARG A 174 14.36 -4.84 14.69
CA ARG A 174 15.54 -5.72 14.52
C ARG A 174 15.19 -7.21 14.36
N GLN A 175 13.96 -7.60 14.72
CA GLN A 175 13.40 -8.94 14.64
C GLN A 175 12.20 -9.09 13.68
N ILE A 176 11.96 -8.12 12.77
CA ILE A 176 11.00 -8.32 11.67
C ILE A 176 11.54 -9.41 10.72
N THR A 177 12.86 -9.58 10.65
CA THR A 177 13.57 -10.44 9.69
C THR A 177 13.55 -11.92 10.10
N SER A 178 12.57 -12.68 9.60
CA SER A 178 12.74 -14.04 9.02
C SER A 178 11.39 -14.74 8.90
N ASP A 179 10.62 -14.89 9.98
CA ASP A 179 9.60 -15.93 10.04
C ASP A 179 8.17 -15.46 9.69
N THR A 180 7.93 -14.14 9.65
CA THR A 180 6.59 -13.59 9.34
C THR A 180 6.38 -13.35 7.84
N TYR A 181 7.46 -13.35 7.05
CA TYR A 181 7.45 -13.07 5.61
C TYR A 181 6.84 -14.18 4.76
N THR A 182 6.91 -15.43 5.22
CA THR A 182 6.70 -16.62 4.39
C THR A 182 5.27 -16.77 3.85
N SER A 183 4.28 -16.15 4.51
CA SER A 183 2.86 -16.36 4.18
C SER A 183 2.21 -15.26 3.33
N ALA A 184 2.72 -14.02 3.37
CA ALA A 184 2.04 -12.86 2.76
C ALA A 184 2.74 -12.32 1.50
N LEU A 185 3.92 -12.84 1.15
CA LEU A 185 4.83 -12.24 0.18
C LEU A 185 5.38 -13.14 -0.95
N PRO A 186 4.87 -14.36 -1.26
CA PRO A 186 5.44 -15.16 -2.36
C PRO A 186 5.55 -14.43 -3.70
N GLU A 187 4.60 -13.55 -4.02
CA GLU A 187 4.58 -12.82 -5.28
C GLU A 187 5.56 -11.65 -5.31
N MET A 188 5.64 -10.85 -4.22
CA MET A 188 6.64 -9.77 -4.13
C MET A 188 8.06 -10.30 -3.99
N MET A 189 8.29 -11.38 -3.23
CA MET A 189 9.61 -12.01 -3.12
C MET A 189 10.07 -12.57 -4.45
N ARG A 190 9.14 -13.12 -5.24
CA ARG A 190 9.43 -13.56 -6.60
C ARG A 190 9.71 -12.36 -7.52
N ALA A 191 8.89 -11.30 -7.48
CA ALA A 191 9.14 -10.10 -8.27
C ALA A 191 10.48 -9.42 -7.92
N GLU A 192 10.85 -9.39 -6.63
CA GLU A 192 12.14 -8.90 -6.16
C GLU A 192 13.28 -9.79 -6.67
N ALA A 193 13.18 -11.12 -6.51
CA ALA A 193 14.17 -12.06 -7.01
C ALA A 193 14.38 -11.95 -8.54
N GLU A 194 13.29 -11.80 -9.30
CA GLU A 194 13.32 -11.55 -10.75
C GLU A 194 13.98 -10.19 -11.07
N SER A 195 13.69 -9.14 -10.29
CA SER A 195 14.28 -7.82 -10.49
C SER A 195 15.80 -7.82 -10.24
N VAL A 196 16.28 -8.56 -9.24
CA VAL A 196 17.71 -8.73 -8.94
C VAL A 196 18.42 -9.46 -10.07
N MET A 197 17.79 -10.50 -10.63
CA MET A 197 18.31 -11.20 -11.81
C MET A 197 18.40 -10.28 -13.02
N ALA A 198 17.44 -9.37 -13.23
CA ALA A 198 17.42 -8.43 -14.34
C ALA A 198 18.49 -7.31 -14.28
N VAL A 199 19.09 -7.08 -13.10
CA VAL A 199 20.20 -6.13 -12.90
C VAL A 199 21.55 -6.75 -13.25
N VAL A 200 21.67 -8.08 -13.26
CA VAL A 200 22.89 -8.77 -13.70
C VAL A 200 22.78 -9.02 -15.21
N PRO A 201 23.39 -8.20 -16.09
CA PRO A 201 23.34 -8.44 -17.53
C PRO A 201 23.97 -9.80 -17.84
N ARG A 202 23.14 -10.74 -18.27
CA ARG A 202 23.58 -12.01 -18.87
C ARG A 202 23.73 -11.76 -20.36
N ASP A 203 24.88 -12.10 -20.90
CA ASP A 203 25.11 -12.01 -22.33
C ASP A 203 24.38 -13.19 -23.01
N VAL A 204 23.09 -12.99 -23.28
CA VAL A 204 22.32 -13.87 -24.14
C VAL A 204 22.41 -13.27 -25.54
N PRO A 205 23.23 -13.83 -26.44
CA PRO A 205 23.31 -13.33 -27.81
C PRO A 205 21.98 -13.61 -28.51
N PHE A 206 21.40 -12.58 -29.11
CA PHE A 206 20.22 -12.68 -29.97
C PHE A 206 20.52 -12.03 -31.32
N ASN A 207 19.86 -12.51 -32.36
CA ASN A 207 19.88 -11.92 -33.70
C ASN A 207 18.57 -11.17 -33.92
N VAL A 208 18.66 -9.89 -34.28
CA VAL A 208 17.49 -9.09 -34.66
C VAL A 208 17.07 -9.50 -36.06
N GLY A 209 15.92 -10.15 -36.18
CA GLY A 209 15.33 -10.50 -37.47
C GLY A 209 14.53 -9.33 -38.04
N THR A 210 13.66 -8.74 -37.22
CA THR A 210 12.88 -7.56 -37.56
C THR A 210 13.14 -6.48 -36.51
N PRO A 211 13.68 -5.31 -36.90
CA PRO A 211 13.91 -4.21 -35.95
C PRO A 211 12.63 -3.82 -35.22
N LEU A 212 12.76 -3.47 -33.94
CA LEU A 212 11.62 -2.96 -33.17
C LEU A 212 11.27 -1.55 -33.62
N VAL A 213 10.02 -1.36 -34.02
CA VAL A 213 9.42 -0.06 -34.33
C VAL A 213 8.20 0.12 -33.46
N VAL A 214 8.13 1.19 -32.66
CA VAL A 214 6.98 1.52 -31.81
C VAL A 214 6.21 2.68 -32.46
N PRO A 215 5.06 2.42 -33.13
CA PRO A 215 4.28 3.47 -33.79
C PRO A 215 3.77 4.52 -32.80
N GLU A 216 3.60 5.77 -33.26
CA GLU A 216 3.01 6.86 -32.46
C GLU A 216 1.65 6.49 -31.85
N THR A 217 0.86 5.66 -32.55
CA THR A 217 -0.47 5.20 -32.09
C THR A 217 -0.43 4.31 -30.85
N VAL A 218 0.74 3.80 -30.47
CA VAL A 218 0.91 2.95 -29.27
C VAL A 218 1.06 3.79 -28.00
N TRP A 219 1.46 5.06 -28.14
CA TRP A 219 1.73 5.94 -27.01
C TRP A 219 0.43 6.50 -26.43
N GLN A 220 0.30 6.42 -25.10
CA GLN A 220 -0.69 7.13 -24.31
C GLN A 220 0.06 8.15 -23.45
N ASP A 221 -0.11 9.42 -23.77
CA ASP A 221 0.70 10.52 -23.26
C ASP A 221 2.21 10.28 -23.50
N CYS A 222 2.98 10.04 -22.44
CA CYS A 222 4.41 9.77 -22.50
C CYS A 222 4.77 8.29 -22.34
N LEU A 223 3.80 7.39 -22.26
CA LEU A 223 4.01 5.97 -21.98
C LEU A 223 3.53 5.06 -23.11
N ALA A 224 4.27 3.99 -23.38
CA ALA A 224 3.89 2.90 -24.25
C ALA A 224 3.99 1.56 -23.50
N VAL A 225 3.05 0.66 -23.77
CA VAL A 225 3.03 -0.69 -23.20
C VAL A 225 3.26 -1.70 -24.32
N LEU A 226 4.24 -2.59 -24.12
CA LEU A 226 4.62 -3.61 -25.08
C LEU A 226 4.59 -4.99 -24.41
N PHE A 227 4.30 -6.03 -25.18
CA PHE A 227 4.37 -7.42 -24.77
C PHE A 227 5.36 -8.15 -25.67
N ALA A 228 6.38 -8.78 -25.09
CA ALA A 228 7.26 -9.68 -25.81
C ALA A 228 6.83 -11.12 -25.57
N HIS A 229 6.42 -11.80 -26.64
CA HIS A 229 6.04 -13.19 -26.65
C HIS A 229 7.20 -14.02 -27.20
N GLY A 230 7.77 -14.87 -26.36
CA GLY A 230 8.75 -15.89 -26.75
C GLY A 230 8.05 -17.21 -27.04
N ALA A 231 8.41 -17.84 -28.15
CA ALA A 231 7.98 -19.19 -28.48
C ALA A 231 9.18 -20.02 -28.94
N ARG A 232 9.33 -21.21 -28.36
CA ARG A 232 10.33 -22.18 -28.75
C ARG A 232 9.98 -22.73 -30.13
N GLN A 233 10.91 -22.64 -31.07
CA GLN A 233 10.71 -23.09 -32.45
C GLN A 233 11.14 -24.56 -32.60
N SER A 234 12.38 -24.86 -32.24
CA SER A 234 12.96 -26.21 -32.33
C SER A 234 14.27 -26.29 -31.55
N GLY A 235 14.52 -27.39 -30.84
CA GLY A 235 15.75 -27.54 -30.05
C GLY A 235 15.91 -26.36 -29.08
N ASP A 236 17.06 -25.71 -29.04
CA ASP A 236 17.27 -24.55 -28.17
C ASP A 236 17.00 -23.21 -28.88
N THR A 237 16.32 -23.22 -30.03
CA THR A 237 16.02 -21.99 -30.78
C THR A 237 14.68 -21.39 -30.35
N TRP A 238 14.73 -20.10 -30.00
CA TRP A 238 13.58 -19.29 -29.63
C TRP A 238 13.39 -18.12 -30.58
N ALA A 239 12.13 -17.79 -30.84
CA ALA A 239 11.73 -16.53 -31.45
C ALA A 239 11.00 -15.68 -30.41
N VAL A 240 11.37 -14.41 -30.28
CA VAL A 240 10.73 -13.46 -29.38
C VAL A 240 10.21 -12.29 -30.20
N GLY A 241 8.90 -12.11 -30.22
CA GLY A 241 8.22 -11.05 -30.96
C GLY A 241 7.61 -10.00 -30.01
N ALA A 242 7.81 -8.72 -30.30
CA ALA A 242 7.20 -7.62 -29.55
C ALA A 242 5.88 -7.20 -30.20
N GLN A 243 4.86 -6.95 -29.39
CA GLN A 243 3.49 -6.64 -29.82
C GLN A 243 2.84 -5.64 -28.84
N THR A 244 1.75 -5.00 -29.24
CA THR A 244 0.96 -4.12 -28.34
C THR A 244 -0.06 -4.89 -27.51
N ARG A 245 -0.50 -6.04 -28.02
CA ARG A 245 -1.45 -6.99 -27.42
C ARG A 245 -1.11 -8.39 -27.92
N PRO A 246 -1.52 -9.46 -27.21
CA PRO A 246 -1.22 -10.86 -27.58
C PRO A 246 -1.62 -11.32 -28.99
N ASP A 247 -2.49 -10.56 -29.68
CA ASP A 247 -2.98 -10.87 -31.03
C ASP A 247 -2.74 -9.73 -32.04
N SER A 248 -1.85 -8.78 -31.72
CA SER A 248 -1.57 -7.64 -32.61
C SER A 248 -0.38 -7.90 -33.54
N ASP A 249 -0.26 -7.09 -34.59
CA ASP A 249 0.89 -7.16 -35.48
C ASP A 249 2.22 -7.04 -34.71
N LEU A 250 3.23 -7.77 -35.19
CA LEU A 250 4.58 -7.72 -34.64
C LEU A 250 5.20 -6.35 -34.90
N LEU A 251 5.61 -5.70 -33.82
CA LEU A 251 6.39 -4.47 -33.82
C LEU A 251 7.87 -4.72 -34.12
N GLY A 252 8.33 -5.94 -33.89
CA GLY A 252 9.69 -6.39 -34.13
C GLY A 252 9.86 -7.84 -33.68
N MET A 253 11.02 -8.42 -33.97
CA MET A 253 11.32 -9.80 -33.60
C MET A 253 12.82 -10.06 -33.50
N VAL A 254 13.20 -10.84 -32.49
CA VAL A 254 14.55 -11.40 -32.33
C VAL A 254 14.50 -12.92 -32.27
N THR A 255 15.63 -13.54 -32.58
CA THR A 255 15.85 -14.98 -32.39
C THR A 255 17.05 -15.20 -31.50
N LEU A 256 17.02 -16.24 -30.66
CA LEU A 256 18.11 -16.58 -29.77
C LEU A 256 18.28 -18.09 -29.65
N ALA A 257 19.47 -18.50 -29.22
CA ALA A 257 19.69 -19.82 -28.64
C ALA A 257 19.51 -19.72 -27.12
N GLY A 258 18.58 -20.50 -26.54
CA GLY A 258 18.21 -20.45 -25.14
C GLY A 258 17.76 -21.82 -24.63
N ARG A 259 18.13 -22.15 -23.39
CA ARG A 259 17.86 -23.43 -22.74
C ARG A 259 16.46 -23.49 -22.11
N GLY A 260 15.77 -22.36 -22.03
CA GLY A 260 14.41 -22.27 -21.50
C GLY A 260 13.81 -20.88 -21.61
N GLN A 261 12.57 -20.74 -21.12
CA GLN A 261 11.77 -19.51 -21.17
C GLN A 261 12.44 -18.29 -20.50
N ASP A 262 13.33 -18.52 -19.52
CA ASP A 262 14.06 -17.46 -18.82
C ASP A 262 15.12 -16.83 -19.73
N ASP A 263 15.78 -17.62 -20.58
CA ASP A 263 16.73 -17.08 -21.56
C ASP A 263 15.98 -16.23 -22.61
N ALA A 264 14.77 -16.65 -23.00
CA ALA A 264 13.91 -15.88 -23.89
C ALA A 264 13.41 -14.57 -23.25
N ALA A 265 13.01 -14.61 -21.98
CA ALA A 265 12.61 -13.42 -21.22
C ALA A 265 13.79 -12.45 -21.06
N ASN A 266 14.98 -12.94 -20.71
CA ASN A 266 16.18 -12.14 -20.57
C ASN A 266 16.61 -11.48 -21.89
N ALA A 267 16.54 -12.22 -23.01
CA ALA A 267 16.79 -11.65 -24.33
C ALA A 267 15.75 -10.58 -24.70
N ALA A 268 14.47 -10.78 -24.36
CA ALA A 268 13.45 -9.76 -24.54
C ALA A 268 13.79 -8.48 -23.76
N VAL A 269 14.15 -8.61 -22.48
CA VAL A 269 14.52 -7.46 -21.63
C VAL A 269 15.71 -6.71 -22.20
N ARG A 270 16.76 -7.42 -22.61
CA ARG A 270 17.93 -6.80 -23.23
C ARG A 270 17.56 -6.10 -24.53
N TRP A 271 16.81 -6.76 -25.41
CA TRP A 271 16.41 -6.21 -26.69
C TRP A 271 15.58 -4.92 -26.55
N ILE A 272 14.59 -4.90 -25.64
CA ILE A 272 13.80 -3.69 -25.37
C ILE A 272 14.67 -2.61 -24.73
N ARG A 273 15.57 -2.96 -23.81
CA ARG A 273 16.50 -2.00 -23.18
C ARG A 273 17.45 -1.36 -24.19
N ASP A 274 18.02 -2.16 -25.10
CA ASP A 274 18.89 -1.69 -26.19
C ASP A 274 18.11 -0.76 -27.13
N HIS A 275 16.85 -1.09 -27.45
CA HIS A 275 15.97 -0.21 -28.22
C HIS A 275 15.70 1.11 -27.48
N CYS A 276 15.41 1.07 -26.18
CA CYS A 276 15.16 2.27 -25.39
C CYS A 276 16.39 3.19 -25.38
N ALA A 277 17.57 2.62 -25.11
CA ALA A 277 18.83 3.36 -25.10
C ALA A 277 19.17 3.98 -26.46
N ALA A 278 18.87 3.29 -27.57
CA ALA A 278 19.12 3.78 -28.92
C ALA A 278 18.14 4.89 -29.38
N ASN A 279 17.01 5.08 -28.67
CA ASN A 279 15.94 6.00 -29.06
C ASN A 279 15.61 7.03 -27.96
N ASP A 280 16.50 7.24 -26.99
CA ASP A 280 16.33 8.17 -25.86
C ASP A 280 15.03 7.93 -25.05
N LEU A 281 14.63 6.67 -24.92
CA LEU A 281 13.49 6.22 -24.13
C LEU A 281 13.94 5.64 -22.78
N GLU A 282 13.05 5.68 -21.80
CA GLU A 282 13.25 5.08 -20.49
C GLU A 282 12.50 3.75 -20.39
N LEU A 283 13.18 2.68 -19.95
CA LEU A 283 12.51 1.45 -19.58
C LEU A 283 11.98 1.57 -18.14
N VAL A 284 10.71 1.98 -18.02
CA VAL A 284 10.06 2.29 -16.74
C VAL A 284 9.78 1.04 -15.91
N ARG A 285 9.30 -0.03 -16.55
CA ARG A 285 8.91 -1.26 -15.84
C ARG A 285 9.03 -2.49 -16.73
N VAL A 286 9.37 -3.62 -16.11
CA VAL A 286 9.43 -4.96 -16.71
C VAL A 286 8.65 -5.91 -15.81
N GLU A 287 7.78 -6.74 -16.39
CA GLU A 287 6.99 -7.74 -15.66
C GLU A 287 7.00 -9.06 -16.41
N ASN A 288 7.43 -10.13 -15.75
CA ASN A 288 7.47 -11.47 -16.32
C ASN A 288 6.19 -12.26 -15.97
N PHE A 289 5.52 -12.80 -16.98
CA PHE A 289 4.27 -13.55 -16.86
C PHE A 289 4.43 -15.04 -17.16
N ASN A 290 5.65 -15.58 -17.28
CA ASN A 290 5.91 -16.99 -17.55
C ASN A 290 5.13 -17.96 -16.65
N ASN A 291 4.96 -17.60 -15.37
CA ASN A 291 4.21 -18.40 -14.40
C ASN A 291 2.68 -18.43 -14.65
N HIS A 292 2.15 -17.64 -15.56
CA HIS A 292 0.72 -17.66 -15.91
C HIS A 292 0.39 -18.76 -16.93
N TYR A 293 1.40 -19.30 -17.63
CA TYR A 293 1.18 -20.47 -18.47
C TYR A 293 0.98 -21.73 -17.60
N PRO A 294 0.13 -22.68 -18.04
CA PRO A 294 0.07 -24.02 -17.46
C PRO A 294 1.46 -24.67 -17.44
N ASP A 295 1.76 -25.53 -16.45
CA ASP A 295 3.08 -26.15 -16.27
C ASP A 295 3.61 -26.83 -17.54
N GLU A 296 2.72 -27.46 -18.30
CA GLU A 296 3.00 -28.15 -19.57
C GLU A 296 3.44 -27.21 -20.71
N GLN A 297 3.15 -25.90 -20.60
CA GLN A 297 3.44 -24.88 -21.62
C GLN A 297 4.63 -23.97 -21.24
N ARG A 298 5.01 -23.94 -19.96
CA ARG A 298 6.11 -23.11 -19.44
C ARG A 298 7.48 -23.47 -20.05
N SER A 299 7.66 -24.67 -20.59
CA SER A 299 8.91 -25.03 -21.27
C SER A 299 9.10 -24.34 -22.62
N ASP A 300 8.01 -23.91 -23.25
CA ASP A 300 7.99 -23.59 -24.68
C ASP A 300 7.51 -22.16 -24.97
N PHE A 301 6.99 -21.46 -23.97
CA PHE A 301 6.51 -20.09 -24.10
C PHE A 301 7.11 -19.17 -23.04
N SER A 302 7.26 -17.90 -23.42
CA SER A 302 7.70 -16.82 -22.53
C SER A 302 6.85 -15.59 -22.79
N LEU A 303 6.50 -14.84 -21.75
CA LEU A 303 5.75 -13.60 -21.85
C LEU A 303 6.30 -12.56 -20.90
N THR A 304 6.76 -11.44 -21.44
CA THR A 304 7.20 -10.28 -20.65
C THR A 304 6.47 -9.02 -21.10
N ARG A 305 5.93 -8.26 -20.15
CA ARG A 305 5.33 -6.95 -20.38
C ARG A 305 6.36 -5.86 -20.06
N PHE A 306 6.40 -4.85 -20.90
CA PHE A 306 7.26 -3.68 -20.77
C PHE A 306 6.41 -2.43 -20.71
N THR A 307 6.79 -1.51 -19.82
CA THR A 307 6.34 -0.12 -19.86
C THR A 307 7.54 0.74 -20.22
N VAL A 308 7.44 1.45 -21.33
CA VAL A 308 8.48 2.34 -21.87
C VAL A 308 7.97 3.77 -21.80
N GLY A 309 8.79 4.69 -21.35
CA GLY A 309 8.50 6.11 -21.26
C GLY A 309 9.34 6.92 -22.24
N ARG A 310 8.77 8.02 -22.75
CA ARG A 310 9.58 9.10 -23.33
C ARG A 310 10.24 9.84 -22.19
N SER A 311 11.52 10.15 -22.35
CA SER A 311 12.25 11.02 -21.45
C SER A 311 11.58 12.40 -21.41
N TYR A 312 10.61 12.60 -20.52
CA TYR A 312 9.94 13.88 -20.33
C TYR A 312 10.69 14.66 -19.25
N VAL A 313 11.36 15.73 -19.68
CA VAL A 313 11.79 16.80 -18.77
C VAL A 313 10.71 17.88 -18.83
N PRO A 314 9.80 17.99 -17.86
CA PRO A 314 8.93 19.15 -17.80
C PRO A 314 9.82 20.38 -17.61
N GLY A 315 9.83 21.27 -18.60
CA GLY A 315 10.27 22.63 -18.37
C GLY A 315 9.37 23.28 -17.30
N PRO A 316 9.87 24.27 -16.55
CA PRO A 316 9.10 24.94 -15.48
C PRO A 316 7.76 25.53 -15.94
N ASP A 317 7.55 25.71 -17.24
CA ASP A 317 6.33 26.24 -17.85
C ASP A 317 5.20 25.21 -18.04
N ALA A 318 5.47 23.90 -17.88
CA ALA A 318 4.47 22.84 -18.08
C ALA A 318 3.60 22.56 -16.84
N TRP A 319 3.94 23.14 -15.69
CA TRP A 319 3.15 23.08 -14.46
C TRP A 319 2.33 24.36 -14.31
N GLU A 320 1.15 24.42 -14.95
CA GLU A 320 0.16 25.42 -14.57
C GLU A 320 -0.70 24.91 -13.41
N LEU A 321 -0.72 25.66 -12.30
CA LEU A 321 -1.73 25.46 -11.24
C LEU A 321 -3.13 25.53 -11.87
N PRO A 322 -4.06 24.60 -11.53
CA PRO A 322 -5.46 24.74 -11.92
C PRO A 322 -5.99 26.10 -11.46
N LYS A 323 -6.27 27.01 -12.40
CA LYS A 323 -6.88 28.31 -12.10
C LYS A 323 -8.38 28.11 -11.93
N GLY A 324 -8.83 28.05 -10.68
CA GLY A 324 -10.24 28.06 -10.33
C GLY A 324 -10.53 27.24 -9.08
N LEU A 325 -11.35 27.79 -8.18
CA LEU A 325 -11.98 26.99 -7.12
C LEU A 325 -12.85 25.90 -7.77
N PRO A 326 -12.84 24.65 -7.28
CA PRO A 326 -13.80 23.65 -7.73
C PRO A 326 -15.22 24.21 -7.58
N PRO A 327 -16.13 23.99 -8.55
CA PRO A 327 -17.46 24.58 -8.51
C PRO A 327 -18.15 24.22 -7.20
N GLY A 328 -18.45 25.25 -6.40
CA GLY A 328 -19.07 25.08 -5.10
C GLY A 328 -20.38 24.33 -5.23
N ALA A 329 -20.57 23.31 -4.38
CA ALA A 329 -21.78 22.52 -4.34
C ALA A 329 -23.02 23.44 -4.23
N VAL A 330 -23.83 23.48 -5.29
CA VAL A 330 -25.07 24.24 -5.32
C VAL A 330 -26.02 23.59 -4.31
N ARG A 331 -26.13 24.19 -3.13
CA ARG A 331 -27.15 23.85 -2.14
C ARG A 331 -28.51 24.19 -2.75
N ALA A 332 -29.27 23.17 -3.15
CA ALA A 332 -30.64 23.33 -3.59
C ALA A 332 -31.46 23.99 -2.46
N ALA A 333 -31.90 25.22 -2.69
CA ALA A 333 -32.77 25.93 -1.77
C ALA A 333 -34.12 25.21 -1.69
N ARG A 334 -34.44 24.67 -0.50
CA ARG A 334 -35.79 24.22 -0.14
C ARG A 334 -36.75 25.41 -0.27
N ARG A 335 -37.60 25.42 -1.29
CA ARG A 335 -38.76 26.31 -1.36
C ARG A 335 -39.77 25.89 -0.29
N SER A 336 -39.92 26.70 0.75
CA SER A 336 -41.08 26.68 1.63
C SER A 336 -42.30 27.14 0.83
N ARG A 337 -43.32 26.28 0.70
CA ARG A 337 -44.66 26.70 0.28
C ARG A 337 -45.42 27.11 1.53
N SER A 338 -45.59 28.42 1.75
CA SER A 338 -46.69 28.94 2.55
C SER A 338 -47.63 29.71 1.62
N SER A 339 -48.76 29.09 1.29
CA SER A 339 -49.94 29.79 0.77
C SER A 339 -51.09 29.41 1.69
N GLY A 340 -51.31 30.26 2.69
CA GLY A 340 -52.54 30.27 3.47
C GLY A 340 -53.67 30.75 2.57
N GLN A 341 -54.67 29.89 2.38
CA GLN A 341 -55.92 30.23 1.74
C GLN A 341 -56.95 30.42 2.86
N LYS A 342 -57.32 31.68 3.13
CA LYS A 342 -58.53 32.02 3.89
C LYS A 342 -59.72 31.78 2.99
N ALA A 343 -60.64 30.92 3.41
CA ALA A 343 -62.00 30.84 2.89
C ALA A 343 -62.91 31.79 3.69
N ALA A 344 -63.96 32.25 3.01
CA ALA A 344 -65.05 33.09 3.51
C ALA A 344 -65.86 32.42 4.63
#